data_AF-A0A1Q9NA53-F1
#
_entry.id   AF-A0A1Q9NA53-F1
#
_cell.length_a   1.000
_cell.length_b   1.000
_cell.length_c   1.000
_cell.angle_alpha   90.00
_cell.angle_beta   90.00
_cell.angle_gamma   90.00
#
_symmetry.space_group_name_H-M   'P 1'
#
loop_
_entity.id
_entity.type
_entity.pdbx_description
1 polymer ?
#
loop_
_entity_poly.entity_id
_entity_poly.type
_entity_poly.pdbx_seq_one_letter_code
_entity_poly.pdbx_strand_id
1 'polypeptide(L)'
;MSYNKKTTEFDFDGLRFGLKSSNQAITSRLQQNMLESFKNTVCSECQGNRVVCILRPKCQNRHFQDLLLFSGYKSNDIPTFCYSVRLKEIFENYQKKVFLLPDISIYLNDFYKIFGNKKPKQNPLKEFDKLLNHFNIQNSKKYDDQTYLLTFNKNLLFVDLKKELITINPLSWQLNSPKLIKSIIELYAKEYNLAVTVYEEYDFLLVLTFNFGKKKLDQELMNIAIRKSDFLMDYDEESNELTGEIHFTSQSQSLRSEESGLSVKDILKLFDHISESLVGTIKTSQSPLSSLIPKR
;
A
#
# COMPACT_ATOMS: atom_id res chain seq x y z
N MET A 1 16.80 -39.64 23.24
CA MET A 1 16.27 -38.38 23.82
C MET A 1 16.04 -37.39 22.69
N SER A 2 14.81 -37.29 22.17
CA SER A 2 14.46 -36.26 21.18
C SER A 2 14.26 -34.92 21.88
N TYR A 3 15.18 -33.98 21.69
CA TYR A 3 14.98 -32.60 22.10
C TYR A 3 13.92 -31.97 21.21
N ASN A 4 12.72 -31.80 21.76
CA ASN A 4 11.64 -31.06 21.12
C ASN A 4 11.97 -29.56 21.25
N LYS A 5 12.73 -29.03 20.29
CA LYS A 5 13.11 -27.62 20.25
C LYS A 5 11.86 -26.83 19.86
N LYS A 6 11.11 -26.34 20.85
CA LYS A 6 10.03 -25.36 20.62
C LYS A 6 10.66 -24.14 19.97
N THR A 7 10.46 -23.97 18.67
CA THR A 7 10.72 -22.71 17.99
C THR A 7 9.68 -21.72 18.45
N THR A 8 10.05 -20.83 19.37
CA THR A 8 9.28 -19.62 19.64
C THR A 8 9.25 -18.81 18.34
N GLU A 9 8.08 -18.71 17.73
CA GLU A 9 7.86 -17.87 16.55
C GLU A 9 8.07 -16.42 16.99
N PHE A 10 9.08 -15.77 16.40
CA PHE A 10 9.40 -14.38 16.73
C PHE A 10 8.35 -13.48 16.07
N ASP A 11 7.63 -12.68 16.86
CA ASP A 11 6.59 -11.80 16.35
C ASP A 11 7.19 -10.58 15.60
N PHE A 12 7.42 -10.78 14.31
CA PHE A 12 7.93 -9.74 13.42
C PHE A 12 6.89 -8.65 13.13
N ASP A 13 5.60 -8.94 13.23
CA ASP A 13 4.54 -7.98 12.95
C ASP A 13 4.38 -6.99 14.11
N GLY A 14 4.42 -7.49 15.35
CA GLY A 14 4.50 -6.65 16.55
C GLY A 14 5.75 -5.78 16.56
N LEU A 15 6.91 -6.32 16.15
CA LEU A 15 8.13 -5.54 16.01
C LEU A 15 7.98 -4.47 14.91
N ARG A 16 7.48 -4.83 13.72
CA ARG A 16 7.25 -3.92 12.59
C ARG A 16 6.30 -2.78 12.96
N PHE A 17 5.25 -3.08 13.72
CA PHE A 17 4.32 -2.07 14.21
C PHE A 17 4.99 -1.14 15.22
N GLY A 18 5.71 -1.68 16.22
CA GLY A 18 6.45 -0.89 17.22
C GLY A 18 7.56 -0.02 16.63
N LEU A 19 8.17 -0.44 15.51
CA LEU A 19 9.14 0.37 14.77
C LEU A 19 8.53 1.59 14.08
N LYS A 20 7.25 1.52 13.70
CA LYS A 20 6.56 2.62 13.04
C LYS A 20 6.03 3.67 14.03
N SER A 21 5.82 3.29 15.30
CA SER A 21 5.11 4.10 16.30
C SER A 21 5.98 4.70 17.42
N SER A 22 7.30 4.46 17.49
CA SER A 22 8.15 4.86 18.64
C SER A 22 9.11 6.04 18.38
N ASN A 23 9.25 6.90 19.41
CA ASN A 23 10.14 8.09 19.45
C ASN A 23 11.64 7.72 19.68
N GLN A 24 12.31 7.44 18.56
CA GLN A 24 13.73 7.52 18.11
C GLN A 24 15.03 7.41 18.96
N ALA A 25 15.14 7.55 20.28
CA ALA A 25 16.50 7.62 20.88
C ALA A 25 17.02 6.33 21.57
N ILE A 26 16.25 5.73 22.48
CA ILE A 26 16.71 4.59 23.30
C ILE A 26 16.28 3.25 22.67
N THR A 27 15.12 3.22 22.02
CA THR A 27 14.63 2.10 21.22
C THR A 27 15.53 1.79 20.03
N SER A 28 16.21 2.80 19.47
CA SER A 28 17.03 2.62 18.26
C SER A 28 18.28 1.76 18.49
N ARG A 29 18.94 1.85 19.66
CA ARG A 29 20.19 1.09 19.90
C ARG A 29 19.94 -0.39 20.18
N LEU A 30 18.95 -0.73 21.02
CA LEU A 30 18.59 -2.12 21.27
C LEU A 30 18.06 -2.77 19.99
N GLN A 31 17.24 -2.04 19.24
CA GLN A 31 16.75 -2.47 17.94
C GLN A 31 17.89 -2.70 16.94
N GLN A 32 18.84 -1.78 16.82
CA GLN A 32 20.01 -1.95 15.97
C GLN A 32 20.80 -3.20 16.36
N ASN A 33 21.07 -3.39 17.66
CA ASN A 33 21.77 -4.59 18.15
C ASN A 33 21.01 -5.88 17.83
N MET A 34 19.67 -5.89 17.94
CA MET A 34 18.84 -7.04 17.59
C MET A 34 18.88 -7.32 16.08
N LEU A 35 18.75 -6.28 15.26
CA LEU A 35 18.84 -6.41 13.80
C LEU A 35 20.22 -6.89 13.36
N GLU A 36 21.29 -6.36 13.94
CA GLU A 36 22.66 -6.80 13.69
C GLU A 36 22.88 -8.25 14.12
N SER A 37 22.43 -8.63 15.31
CA SER A 37 22.52 -10.01 15.80
C SER A 37 21.81 -10.98 14.84
N PHE A 38 20.59 -10.64 14.41
CA PHE A 38 19.83 -11.47 13.48
C PHE A 38 20.48 -11.53 12.09
N LYS A 39 20.98 -10.40 11.58
CA LYS A 39 21.74 -10.34 10.33
C LYS A 39 22.99 -11.24 10.40
N ASN A 40 23.73 -11.16 11.49
CA ASN A 40 25.01 -11.87 11.64
C ASN A 40 24.85 -13.36 11.93
N THR A 41 23.75 -13.78 12.55
CA THR A 41 23.50 -15.19 12.89
C THR A 41 22.64 -15.89 11.85
N VAL A 42 21.43 -15.39 11.60
CA VAL A 42 20.42 -16.06 10.78
C VAL A 42 20.65 -15.79 9.30
N CYS A 43 20.91 -14.53 8.92
CA CYS A 43 21.09 -14.21 7.50
C CYS A 43 22.42 -14.73 6.95
N SER A 44 23.52 -14.64 7.69
CA SER A 44 24.82 -15.14 7.24
C SER A 44 24.80 -16.65 6.98
N GLU A 45 24.23 -17.43 7.90
CA GLU A 45 24.09 -18.88 7.78
C GLU A 45 23.19 -19.24 6.60
N CYS A 46 22.05 -18.54 6.47
CA CYS A 46 21.13 -18.74 5.35
C CYS A 46 21.81 -18.43 4.00
N GLN A 47 22.47 -17.27 3.89
CA GLN A 47 23.15 -16.85 2.66
C GLN A 47 24.35 -17.73 2.31
N GLY A 48 25.01 -18.33 3.31
CA GLY A 48 26.07 -19.32 3.10
C GLY A 48 25.57 -20.58 2.36
N ASN A 49 24.28 -20.91 2.48
CA ASN A 49 23.68 -22.06 1.81
C ASN A 49 22.71 -21.64 0.69
N ARG A 50 23.28 -21.41 -0.51
CA ARG A 50 22.52 -21.01 -1.71
C ARG A 50 21.39 -21.97 -2.06
N VAL A 51 21.57 -23.28 -1.84
CA VAL A 51 20.54 -24.29 -2.11
C VAL A 51 19.34 -24.11 -1.19
N VAL A 52 19.56 -23.86 0.09
CA VAL A 52 18.48 -23.56 1.05
C VAL A 52 17.73 -22.30 0.65
N CYS A 53 18.42 -21.23 0.24
CA CYS A 53 17.75 -20.01 -0.21
C CYS A 53 16.90 -20.24 -1.48
N ILE A 54 17.35 -21.10 -2.39
CA ILE A 54 16.60 -21.44 -3.62
C ILE A 54 15.39 -22.33 -3.30
N LEU A 55 15.56 -23.35 -2.46
CA LEU A 55 14.51 -24.33 -2.13
C LEU A 55 13.49 -23.79 -1.12
N ARG A 56 13.86 -22.77 -0.34
CA ARG A 56 12.97 -22.07 0.61
C ARG A 56 12.91 -20.57 0.28
N PRO A 57 12.38 -20.20 -0.90
CA PRO A 57 12.32 -18.80 -1.33
C PRO A 57 11.40 -17.96 -0.43
N LYS A 58 10.46 -18.63 0.27
CA LYS A 58 9.63 -18.05 1.34
C LYS A 58 10.36 -18.17 2.66
N CYS A 59 11.43 -17.39 2.84
CA CYS A 59 11.88 -17.11 4.20
C CYS A 59 10.71 -16.46 4.93
N GLN A 60 10.20 -17.08 6.01
CA GLN A 60 9.17 -16.47 6.86
C GLN A 60 9.60 -15.07 7.33
N ASN A 61 10.91 -14.84 7.39
CA ASN A 61 11.52 -13.58 7.76
C ASN A 61 11.66 -12.59 6.58
N ARG A 62 10.85 -12.65 5.50
CA ARG A 62 10.87 -11.57 4.48
C ARG A 62 10.54 -10.21 5.09
N HIS A 63 9.73 -10.20 6.14
CA HIS A 63 9.50 -9.02 6.97
C HIS A 63 10.81 -8.44 7.54
N PHE A 64 11.81 -9.28 7.85
CA PHE A 64 13.14 -8.83 8.28
C PHE A 64 13.83 -7.96 7.24
N GLN A 65 13.67 -8.26 5.94
CA GLN A 65 14.22 -7.42 4.90
C GLN A 65 13.57 -6.04 4.87
N ASP A 66 12.24 -5.97 5.05
CA ASP A 66 11.55 -4.69 5.19
C ASP A 66 12.02 -3.93 6.43
N LEU A 67 12.24 -4.63 7.56
CA LEU A 67 12.79 -4.04 8.78
C LEU A 67 14.18 -3.44 8.56
N LEU A 68 15.08 -4.15 7.85
CA LEU A 68 16.40 -3.63 7.48
C LEU A 68 16.28 -2.37 6.60
N LEU A 69 15.42 -2.40 5.58
CA LEU A 69 15.17 -1.24 4.72
C LEU A 69 14.66 -0.05 5.55
N PHE A 70 13.60 -0.24 6.35
CA PHE A 70 13.02 0.81 7.17
C PHE A 70 13.99 1.38 8.22
N SER A 71 14.94 0.56 8.67
CA SER A 71 16.02 0.97 9.60
C SER A 71 17.16 1.71 8.91
N GLY A 72 17.11 1.91 7.59
CA GLY A 72 18.07 2.72 6.84
C GLY A 72 19.37 1.99 6.49
N TYR A 73 19.37 0.65 6.53
CA TYR A 73 20.52 -0.10 6.01
C TYR A 73 20.74 0.22 4.53
N LYS A 74 22.00 0.24 4.10
CA LYS A 74 22.37 0.47 2.70
C LYS A 74 22.24 -0.81 1.89
N SER A 75 22.19 -0.69 0.56
CA SER A 75 22.03 -1.84 -0.35
C SER A 75 23.09 -2.92 -0.15
N ASN A 76 24.31 -2.54 0.22
CA ASN A 76 25.43 -3.45 0.45
C ASN A 76 25.29 -4.23 1.78
N ASP A 77 24.48 -3.73 2.70
CA ASP A 77 24.27 -4.32 4.01
C ASP A 77 23.06 -5.26 4.06
N ILE A 78 22.25 -5.26 3.00
CA ILE A 78 21.09 -6.15 2.88
C ILE A 78 21.53 -7.47 2.25
N PRO A 79 20.96 -8.61 2.68
CA PRO A 79 21.17 -9.90 2.04
C PRO A 79 20.92 -9.88 0.51
N THR A 80 21.98 -9.76 -0.29
CA THR A 80 21.94 -9.54 -1.75
C THR A 80 21.13 -10.59 -2.51
N PHE A 81 21.28 -11.86 -2.15
CA PHE A 81 20.53 -12.95 -2.78
C PHE A 81 19.02 -12.77 -2.54
N CYS A 82 18.59 -12.63 -1.28
CA CYS A 82 17.19 -12.48 -0.93
C CYS A 82 16.58 -11.23 -1.56
N TYR A 83 17.33 -10.12 -1.56
CA TYR A 83 16.89 -8.88 -2.20
C TYR A 83 16.74 -9.02 -3.71
N SER A 84 17.70 -9.65 -4.40
CA SER A 84 17.60 -9.85 -5.85
C SER A 84 16.42 -10.76 -6.25
N VAL A 85 16.11 -11.78 -5.44
CA VAL A 85 14.89 -12.59 -5.62
C VAL A 85 13.63 -11.74 -5.46
N ARG A 86 13.56 -10.90 -4.41
CA ARG A 86 12.44 -9.95 -4.23
C ARG A 86 12.29 -9.02 -5.44
N LEU A 87 13.38 -8.43 -5.94
CA LEU A 87 13.33 -7.55 -7.12
C LEU A 87 12.83 -8.30 -8.37
N LYS A 88 13.28 -9.55 -8.56
CA LYS A 88 12.83 -10.41 -9.66
C LYS A 88 11.33 -10.70 -9.58
N GLU A 89 10.80 -11.00 -8.39
CA GLU A 89 9.37 -11.24 -8.19
C GLU A 89 8.53 -9.99 -8.47
N ILE A 90 8.99 -8.81 -8.04
CA ILE A 90 8.31 -7.54 -8.35
C ILE A 90 8.25 -7.34 -9.86
N PHE A 91 9.38 -7.55 -10.55
CA PHE A 91 9.46 -7.43 -12.01
C PHE A 91 8.57 -8.43 -12.73
N GLU A 92 8.56 -9.70 -12.32
CA GLU A 92 7.70 -10.73 -12.92
C GLU A 92 6.21 -10.44 -12.73
N ASN A 93 5.80 -9.96 -11.54
CA ASN A 93 4.40 -9.57 -11.29
C ASN A 93 4.01 -8.36 -12.14
N TYR A 94 4.90 -7.38 -12.25
CA TYR A 94 4.69 -6.22 -13.12
C TYR A 94 4.52 -6.63 -14.59
N GLN A 95 5.40 -7.50 -15.12
CA GLN A 95 5.30 -7.98 -16.50
C GLN A 95 3.99 -8.71 -16.80
N LYS A 96 3.50 -9.49 -15.83
CA LYS A 96 2.23 -10.20 -15.94
C LYS A 96 1.01 -9.27 -15.83
N LYS A 97 1.22 -7.97 -15.60
CA LYS A 97 0.17 -6.98 -15.31
C LYS A 97 -0.73 -7.43 -14.14
N VAL A 98 -0.17 -8.22 -13.24
CA VAL A 98 -0.83 -8.63 -12.00
C VAL A 98 -0.61 -7.53 -10.96
N PHE A 99 -1.54 -7.39 -10.02
CA PHE A 99 -1.44 -6.46 -8.90
C PHE A 99 -0.04 -6.54 -8.25
N LEU A 100 0.58 -5.37 -8.01
CA LEU A 100 1.91 -5.37 -7.40
C LEU A 100 1.82 -5.91 -5.97
N LEU A 101 2.83 -6.69 -5.58
CA LEU A 101 2.90 -7.32 -4.27
C LEU A 101 2.70 -6.27 -3.15
N PRO A 102 1.78 -6.51 -2.20
CA PRO A 102 1.47 -5.53 -1.16
C PRO A 102 2.58 -5.44 -0.12
N ASP A 103 2.68 -4.26 0.48
CA ASP A 103 3.50 -3.93 1.63
C ASP A 103 5.02 -4.12 1.44
N ILE A 104 5.48 -4.10 0.19
CA ILE A 104 6.87 -4.32 -0.16
C ILE A 104 7.61 -3.00 -0.25
N SER A 105 8.76 -2.90 0.42
CA SER A 105 9.69 -1.78 0.25
C SER A 105 10.90 -2.19 -0.58
N ILE A 106 11.37 -1.26 -1.43
CA ILE A 106 12.60 -1.37 -2.20
C ILE A 106 13.31 -0.01 -2.27
N TYR A 107 14.59 -0.01 -2.62
CA TYR A 107 15.28 1.24 -2.91
C TYR A 107 14.71 1.91 -4.15
N LEU A 108 14.63 3.24 -4.10
CA LEU A 108 14.14 4.07 -5.18
C LEU A 108 14.94 3.81 -6.48
N ASN A 109 16.26 3.69 -6.39
CA ASN A 109 17.10 3.37 -7.55
C ASN A 109 16.77 2.00 -8.19
N ASP A 110 16.37 1.01 -7.39
CA ASP A 110 15.98 -0.29 -7.92
C ASP A 110 14.58 -0.27 -8.52
N PHE A 111 13.65 0.52 -7.96
CA PHE A 111 12.38 0.82 -8.60
C PHE A 111 12.60 1.39 -10.01
N TYR A 112 13.50 2.36 -10.17
CA TYR A 112 13.87 2.86 -11.50
C TYR A 112 14.40 1.79 -12.44
N LYS A 113 15.23 0.87 -11.96
CA LYS A 113 15.78 -0.20 -12.82
C LYS A 113 14.71 -1.20 -13.25
N ILE A 114 13.73 -1.47 -12.39
CA ILE A 114 12.66 -2.44 -12.65
C ILE A 114 11.63 -1.86 -13.62
N PHE A 115 11.14 -0.66 -13.32
CA PHE A 115 10.02 -0.08 -14.04
C PHE A 115 10.49 0.87 -15.15
N GLY A 116 11.66 1.50 -15.00
CA GLY A 116 12.18 2.47 -15.95
C GLY A 116 12.82 1.80 -17.15
N ASN A 117 12.50 2.29 -18.34
CA ASN A 117 13.03 1.75 -19.59
C ASN A 117 14.54 2.02 -19.77
N LYS A 118 15.16 2.86 -18.93
CA LYS A 118 16.57 3.22 -18.96
C LYS A 118 17.12 3.38 -17.54
N LYS A 119 18.38 2.98 -17.32
CA LYS A 119 19.09 3.31 -16.07
C LYS A 119 19.13 4.84 -15.92
N PRO A 120 18.78 5.39 -14.74
CA PRO A 120 18.90 6.82 -14.53
C PRO A 120 20.37 7.23 -14.68
N LYS A 121 20.62 8.29 -15.45
CA LYS A 121 21.98 8.81 -15.66
C LYS A 121 22.52 9.53 -14.42
N GLN A 122 21.65 9.92 -13.49
CA GLN A 122 21.97 10.71 -12.30
C GLN A 122 21.27 10.16 -11.05
N ASN A 123 21.60 10.69 -9.88
CA ASN A 123 21.01 10.28 -8.61
C ASN A 123 19.48 10.53 -8.65
N PRO A 124 18.65 9.49 -8.52
CA PRO A 124 17.19 9.59 -8.61
C PRO A 124 16.54 10.56 -7.62
N LEU A 125 17.19 10.89 -6.51
CA LEU A 125 16.70 11.88 -5.54
C LEU A 125 16.66 13.31 -6.06
N LYS A 126 17.69 13.72 -6.83
CA LYS A 126 17.79 15.11 -7.32
C LYS A 126 16.82 15.39 -8.46
N GLU A 127 16.20 14.34 -8.99
CA GLU A 127 15.37 14.38 -10.17
C GLU A 127 14.03 13.67 -9.93
N PHE A 128 13.52 13.66 -8.69
CA PHE A 128 12.26 12.98 -8.39
C PHE A 128 11.09 13.52 -9.24
N ASP A 129 11.03 14.81 -9.54
CA ASP A 129 10.02 15.33 -10.48
C ASP A 129 10.21 14.78 -11.91
N LYS A 130 11.45 14.55 -12.33
CA LYS A 130 11.73 13.87 -13.61
C LYS A 130 11.35 12.40 -13.54
N LEU A 131 11.39 11.75 -12.37
CA LEU A 131 10.81 10.42 -12.13
C LEU A 131 9.35 10.44 -12.56
N LEU A 132 8.58 11.32 -11.91
CA LEU A 132 7.14 11.37 -12.07
C LEU A 132 6.79 11.57 -13.56
N ASN A 133 7.50 12.47 -14.23
CA ASN A 133 7.36 12.70 -15.65
C ASN A 133 7.78 11.50 -16.51
N HIS A 134 8.89 10.82 -16.19
CA HIS A 134 9.39 9.66 -16.94
C HIS A 134 8.38 8.50 -16.92
N PHE A 135 7.73 8.28 -15.79
CA PHE A 135 6.73 7.24 -15.61
C PHE A 135 5.31 7.69 -16.00
N ASN A 136 5.15 8.93 -16.48
CA ASN A 136 3.85 9.55 -16.73
C ASN A 136 2.91 9.43 -15.51
N ILE A 137 3.46 9.56 -14.31
CA ILE A 137 2.71 9.58 -13.06
C ILE A 137 2.12 10.97 -12.93
N GLN A 138 0.84 11.09 -13.29
CA GLN A 138 0.10 12.34 -13.22
C GLN A 138 -0.56 12.57 -11.86
N ASN A 139 -0.60 11.53 -11.03
CA ASN A 139 -1.32 11.53 -9.77
C ASN A 139 -0.35 11.31 -8.61
N SER A 140 0.25 12.40 -8.16
CA SER A 140 1.13 12.45 -7.01
C SER A 140 0.72 13.58 -6.08
N LYS A 141 1.04 13.42 -4.79
CA LYS A 141 0.79 14.40 -3.74
C LYS A 141 1.97 14.38 -2.77
N LYS A 142 2.53 15.56 -2.53
CA LYS A 142 3.55 15.76 -1.49
C LYS A 142 2.86 15.70 -0.12
N TYR A 143 3.24 14.76 0.73
CA TYR A 143 2.67 14.61 2.07
C TYR A 143 3.42 15.47 3.10
N ASP A 144 4.74 15.45 3.03
CA ASP A 144 5.65 16.33 3.80
C ASP A 144 6.90 16.64 2.96
N ASP A 145 7.91 17.28 3.54
CA ASP A 145 9.11 17.71 2.82
C ASP A 145 9.95 16.60 2.18
N GLN A 146 9.85 15.37 2.70
CA GLN A 146 10.63 14.22 2.26
C GLN A 146 9.76 13.07 1.77
N THR A 147 8.44 13.19 1.86
CA THR A 147 7.51 12.10 1.61
C THR A 147 6.51 12.44 0.51
N TYR A 148 6.36 11.53 -0.45
CA TYR A 148 5.37 11.61 -1.52
C TYR A 148 4.45 10.40 -1.51
N LEU A 149 3.20 10.64 -1.83
CA LEU A 149 2.20 9.62 -2.13
C LEU A 149 1.86 9.73 -3.61
N LEU A 150 1.74 8.61 -4.32
CA LEU A 150 1.34 8.64 -5.72
C LEU A 150 0.65 7.35 -6.13
N THR A 151 -0.13 7.39 -7.21
CA THR A 151 -0.70 6.18 -7.80
C THR A 151 0.05 5.80 -9.08
N PHE A 152 0.27 4.51 -9.26
CA PHE A 152 0.89 3.95 -10.45
C PHE A 152 0.21 2.63 -10.83
N ASN A 153 -0.52 2.61 -11.94
CA ASN A 153 -1.33 1.47 -12.38
C ASN A 153 -2.27 0.97 -11.26
N LYS A 154 -3.05 1.87 -10.64
CA LYS A 154 -3.91 1.60 -9.47
C LYS A 154 -3.21 1.18 -8.18
N ASN A 155 -1.88 1.12 -8.16
CA ASN A 155 -1.12 0.80 -6.96
C ASN A 155 -0.77 2.11 -6.23
N LEU A 156 -0.92 2.14 -4.91
CA LEU A 156 -0.47 3.26 -4.09
C LEU A 156 1.01 3.08 -3.79
N LEU A 157 1.82 4.08 -4.13
CA LEU A 157 3.24 4.12 -3.83
C LEU A 157 3.50 5.19 -2.78
N PHE A 158 4.20 4.81 -1.72
CA PHE A 158 4.71 5.72 -0.69
C PHE A 158 6.21 5.88 -0.90
N VAL A 159 6.67 7.11 -1.14
CA VAL A 159 8.08 7.41 -1.40
C VAL A 159 8.65 8.20 -0.23
N ASP A 160 9.68 7.67 0.40
CA ASP A 160 10.49 8.36 1.42
C ASP A 160 11.84 8.74 0.80
N LEU A 161 11.99 10.01 0.42
CA LEU A 161 13.20 10.53 -0.20
C LEU A 161 14.38 10.56 0.76
N LYS A 162 14.14 10.73 2.07
CA LYS A 162 15.21 10.74 3.07
C LYS A 162 15.86 9.36 3.18
N LYS A 163 15.06 8.30 3.10
CA LYS A 163 15.54 6.90 3.13
C LYS A 163 15.88 6.35 1.75
N GLU A 164 15.58 7.07 0.68
CA GLU A 164 15.65 6.59 -0.71
C GLU A 164 14.82 5.32 -0.91
N LEU A 165 13.65 5.22 -0.29
CA LEU A 165 12.79 4.04 -0.33
C LEU A 165 11.47 4.34 -1.00
N ILE A 166 10.92 3.29 -1.62
CA ILE A 166 9.54 3.26 -2.08
C ILE A 166 8.86 2.02 -1.52
N THR A 167 7.71 2.22 -0.89
CA THR A 167 6.81 1.15 -0.45
C THR A 167 5.66 1.04 -1.44
N ILE A 168 5.49 -0.14 -2.01
CA ILE A 168 4.47 -0.49 -2.98
C ILE A 168 3.27 -1.07 -2.23
N ASN A 169 2.09 -0.51 -2.50
CA ASN A 169 0.80 -0.95 -1.94
C ASN A 169 0.87 -1.19 -0.44
N PRO A 170 1.05 -0.15 0.39
CA PRO A 170 1.13 -0.28 1.84
C PRO A 170 -0.23 -0.67 2.49
N LEU A 171 -0.88 -1.74 2.01
CA LEU A 171 -2.24 -2.14 2.37
C LEU A 171 -2.42 -2.38 3.87
N SER A 172 -1.40 -2.95 4.51
CA SER A 172 -1.38 -3.20 5.96
C SER A 172 -1.17 -1.95 6.82
N TRP A 173 -0.90 -0.79 6.21
CA TRP A 173 -0.60 0.41 6.98
C TRP A 173 -1.86 0.96 7.63
N GLN A 174 -1.78 1.05 8.96
CA GLN A 174 -2.73 1.72 9.82
C GLN A 174 -2.63 3.23 9.63
N LEU A 175 -3.77 3.87 9.42
CA LEU A 175 -3.89 5.28 9.08
C LEU A 175 -4.32 6.08 10.30
N ASN A 176 -3.34 6.72 10.94
CA ASN A 176 -3.55 7.44 12.20
C ASN A 176 -3.50 8.97 12.04
N SER A 177 -3.47 9.46 10.79
CA SER A 177 -3.36 10.89 10.49
C SER A 177 -4.46 11.30 9.52
N PRO A 178 -5.34 12.24 9.90
CA PRO A 178 -6.39 12.76 9.01
C PRO A 178 -5.82 13.31 7.70
N LYS A 179 -4.68 14.00 7.79
CA LYS A 179 -3.93 14.51 6.63
C LYS A 179 -3.52 13.39 5.67
N LEU A 180 -3.05 12.26 6.19
CA LEU A 180 -2.65 11.11 5.39
C LEU A 180 -3.87 10.44 4.75
N ILE A 181 -4.94 10.21 5.52
CA ILE A 181 -6.20 9.62 5.06
C ILE A 181 -6.76 10.46 3.90
N LYS A 182 -6.92 11.78 4.11
CA LYS A 182 -7.38 12.72 3.08
C LYS A 182 -6.51 12.69 1.83
N SER A 183 -5.19 12.63 1.98
CA SER A 183 -4.26 12.56 0.85
C SER A 183 -4.41 11.26 0.04
N ILE A 184 -4.65 10.14 0.70
CA ILE A 184 -4.88 8.84 0.03
C ILE A 184 -6.24 8.84 -0.68
N ILE A 185 -7.30 9.35 -0.03
CA ILE A 185 -8.64 9.45 -0.62
C ILE A 185 -8.60 10.31 -1.89
N GLU A 186 -7.98 11.49 -1.83
CA GLU A 186 -7.88 12.37 -3.00
C GLU A 186 -7.10 11.73 -4.16
N LEU A 187 -6.02 10.97 -3.84
CA LEU A 187 -5.29 10.22 -4.85
C LEU A 187 -6.16 9.15 -5.50
N TYR A 188 -6.88 8.34 -4.72
CA TYR A 188 -7.76 7.33 -5.29
C TYR A 188 -8.96 7.95 -6.02
N ALA A 189 -9.53 9.05 -5.54
CA ALA A 189 -10.57 9.79 -6.25
C ALA A 189 -10.14 10.17 -7.67
N LYS A 190 -8.91 10.68 -7.81
CA LYS A 190 -8.35 10.99 -9.13
C LYS A 190 -8.04 9.74 -9.97
N GLU A 191 -7.49 8.69 -9.37
CA GLU A 191 -7.17 7.42 -10.07
C GLU A 191 -8.43 6.73 -10.62
N TYR A 192 -9.52 6.73 -9.85
CA TYR A 192 -10.81 6.12 -10.22
C TYR A 192 -11.75 7.09 -10.95
N ASN A 193 -11.33 8.34 -11.16
CA ASN A 193 -12.12 9.41 -11.77
C ASN A 193 -13.49 9.61 -11.06
N LEU A 194 -13.45 9.67 -9.73
CA LEU A 194 -14.59 9.92 -8.85
C LEU A 194 -14.53 11.35 -8.30
N ALA A 195 -15.67 12.05 -8.30
CA ALA A 195 -15.78 13.32 -7.60
C ALA A 195 -16.02 13.04 -6.11
N VAL A 196 -14.98 13.25 -5.31
CA VAL A 196 -15.02 13.03 -3.86
C VAL A 196 -14.64 14.32 -3.16
N THR A 197 -15.47 14.74 -2.21
CA THR A 197 -15.12 15.81 -1.28
C THR A 197 -14.80 15.21 0.09
N VAL A 198 -13.78 15.76 0.74
CA VAL A 198 -13.35 15.31 2.07
C VAL A 198 -13.19 16.54 2.96
N TYR A 199 -14.03 16.63 3.98
CA TYR A 199 -13.97 17.67 4.99
C TYR A 199 -13.92 17.06 6.39
N GLU A 200 -13.38 17.85 7.30
CA GLU A 200 -13.25 17.50 8.72
C GLU A 200 -14.38 18.23 9.44
N GLU A 201 -15.30 17.48 10.03
CA GLU A 201 -16.44 18.08 10.75
C GLU A 201 -16.07 18.36 12.21
N TYR A 202 -15.34 17.42 12.83
CA TYR A 202 -14.79 17.51 14.18
C TYR A 202 -13.37 16.94 14.20
N ASP A 203 -12.64 17.21 15.29
CA ASP A 203 -11.25 16.75 15.51
C ASP A 203 -11.01 15.23 15.34
N PHE A 204 -12.06 14.42 15.19
CA PHE A 204 -12.03 12.94 15.08
C PHE A 204 -12.94 12.38 13.97
N LEU A 205 -13.55 13.23 13.14
CA LEU A 205 -14.50 12.80 12.12
C LEU A 205 -14.14 13.40 10.75
N LEU A 206 -13.78 12.52 9.82
CA LEU A 206 -13.70 12.86 8.40
C LEU A 206 -14.99 12.42 7.72
N VAL A 207 -15.62 13.35 7.01
CA VAL A 207 -16.78 13.08 6.16
C VAL A 207 -16.33 13.05 4.70
N LEU A 208 -16.74 12.00 4.00
CA LEU A 208 -16.45 11.75 2.60
C LEU A 208 -17.76 11.81 1.85
N THR A 209 -17.87 12.68 0.85
CA THR A 209 -19.06 12.73 0.00
C THR A 209 -18.65 12.45 -1.43
N PHE A 210 -19.12 11.31 -1.95
CA PHE A 210 -18.99 10.92 -3.35
C PHE A 210 -20.17 11.49 -4.13
N ASN A 211 -19.90 12.35 -5.10
CA ASN A 211 -20.91 12.93 -5.96
C ASN A 211 -20.92 12.24 -7.32
N PHE A 212 -22.04 11.62 -7.67
CA PHE A 212 -22.19 10.89 -8.93
C PHE A 212 -22.85 11.72 -10.04
N GLY A 213 -23.21 12.97 -9.75
CA GLY A 213 -23.83 13.90 -10.68
C GLY A 213 -25.13 13.36 -11.25
N LYS A 214 -25.24 13.29 -12.59
CA LYS A 214 -26.42 12.72 -13.26
C LYS A 214 -26.32 11.21 -13.54
N LYS A 215 -25.24 10.55 -13.11
CA LYS A 215 -25.07 9.11 -13.37
C LYS A 215 -25.99 8.35 -12.42
N LYS A 216 -26.99 7.67 -12.98
CA LYS A 216 -27.87 6.81 -12.18
C LYS A 216 -27.08 5.60 -11.70
N LEU A 217 -26.97 5.45 -10.38
CA LEU A 217 -26.35 4.29 -9.78
C LEU A 217 -27.31 3.10 -9.74
N ASP A 218 -26.73 1.91 -9.80
CA ASP A 218 -27.45 0.68 -9.50
C ASP A 218 -27.57 0.55 -7.97
N GLN A 219 -28.78 0.72 -7.44
CA GLN A 219 -29.05 0.67 -6.01
C GLN A 219 -28.66 -0.67 -5.38
N GLU A 220 -28.80 -1.79 -6.10
CA GLU A 220 -28.44 -3.10 -5.57
C GLU A 220 -26.93 -3.21 -5.40
N LEU A 221 -26.16 -2.78 -6.40
CA LEU A 221 -24.70 -2.74 -6.33
C LEU A 221 -24.20 -1.74 -5.27
N MET A 222 -24.87 -0.60 -5.11
CA MET A 222 -24.53 0.36 -4.06
C MET A 222 -24.79 -0.18 -2.67
N ASN A 223 -25.92 -0.85 -2.44
CA ASN A 223 -26.20 -1.51 -1.18
C ASN A 223 -25.18 -2.62 -0.88
N ILE A 224 -24.71 -3.33 -1.90
CA ILE A 224 -23.63 -4.32 -1.76
C ILE A 224 -22.31 -3.61 -1.39
N ALA A 225 -21.98 -2.50 -2.03
CA ALA A 225 -20.78 -1.72 -1.75
C ALA A 225 -20.78 -1.18 -0.30
N ILE A 226 -21.90 -0.59 0.14
CA ILE A 226 -22.09 -0.08 1.51
C ILE A 226 -21.91 -1.22 2.53
N ARG A 227 -22.59 -2.35 2.33
CA ARG A 227 -22.51 -3.51 3.24
C ARG A 227 -21.13 -4.16 3.31
N LYS A 228 -20.34 -4.06 2.25
CA LYS A 228 -18.97 -4.58 2.21
C LYS A 228 -17.95 -3.58 2.72
N SER A 229 -18.32 -2.31 2.83
CA SER A 229 -17.44 -1.28 3.32
C SER A 229 -17.37 -1.36 4.84
N ASP A 230 -16.17 -1.18 5.40
CA ASP A 230 -15.97 -1.08 6.85
C ASP A 230 -16.36 0.31 7.38
N PHE A 231 -17.02 1.13 6.56
CA PHE A 231 -17.37 2.52 6.83
C PHE A 231 -18.88 2.66 7.06
N LEU A 232 -19.26 3.63 7.91
CA LEU A 232 -20.65 4.05 8.00
C LEU A 232 -20.96 4.90 6.76
N MET A 233 -21.75 4.35 5.85
CA MET A 233 -22.08 4.97 4.57
C MET A 233 -23.59 5.09 4.42
N ASP A 234 -24.06 6.22 3.94
CA ASP A 234 -25.45 6.53 3.64
C ASP A 234 -25.57 7.10 2.21
N TYR A 235 -26.61 6.69 1.49
CA TYR A 235 -26.82 7.09 0.10
C TYR A 235 -28.11 7.90 -0.01
N ASP A 236 -27.97 9.15 -0.42
CA ASP A 236 -29.10 10.06 -0.67
C ASP A 236 -29.49 10.01 -2.16
N GLU A 237 -30.69 9.52 -2.41
CA GLU A 237 -31.24 9.39 -3.77
C GLU A 237 -31.57 10.73 -4.41
N GLU A 238 -31.95 11.74 -3.62
CA GLU A 238 -32.37 13.05 -4.14
C GLU A 238 -31.16 13.83 -4.67
N SER A 239 -30.06 13.83 -3.91
CA SER A 239 -28.81 14.47 -4.30
C SER A 239 -27.92 13.58 -5.18
N ASN A 240 -28.18 12.27 -5.23
CA ASN A 240 -27.32 11.27 -5.86
C ASN A 240 -25.88 11.32 -5.30
N GLU A 241 -25.80 11.37 -3.96
CA GLU A 241 -24.56 11.44 -3.20
C GLU A 241 -24.46 10.24 -2.26
N LEU A 242 -23.27 9.65 -2.19
CA LEU A 242 -22.93 8.68 -1.14
C LEU A 242 -22.06 9.40 -0.11
N THR A 243 -22.55 9.51 1.10
CA THR A 243 -21.83 10.09 2.22
C THR A 243 -21.29 8.99 3.12
N GLY A 244 -20.04 9.11 3.53
CA GLY A 244 -19.34 8.17 4.39
C GLY A 244 -18.67 8.87 5.55
N GLU A 245 -18.74 8.27 6.72
CA GLU A 245 -18.05 8.75 7.92
C GLU A 245 -16.84 7.88 8.25
N ILE A 246 -15.69 8.53 8.46
CA ILE A 246 -14.48 7.93 9.01
C ILE A 246 -14.23 8.52 10.38
N HIS A 247 -14.47 7.70 11.40
CA HIS A 247 -14.13 7.99 12.78
C HIS A 247 -12.67 7.60 13.02
N PHE A 248 -11.84 8.56 13.43
CA PHE A 248 -10.45 8.30 13.80
C PHE A 248 -10.27 8.48 15.31
N THR A 249 -9.97 7.39 16.01
CA THR A 249 -9.75 7.43 17.46
C THR A 249 -8.50 8.25 17.76
N SER A 250 -8.63 9.26 18.63
CA SER A 250 -7.44 9.89 19.22
C SER A 250 -6.63 8.84 19.96
N GLN A 251 -5.31 8.95 19.86
CA GLN A 251 -4.34 8.04 20.50
C GLN A 251 -4.54 7.88 22.03
N SER A 252 -5.34 8.74 22.67
CA SER A 252 -5.67 8.66 24.09
C SER A 252 -6.67 7.56 24.46
N GLN A 253 -7.46 7.04 23.51
CA GLN A 253 -8.50 6.03 23.80
C GLN A 253 -8.09 4.58 23.48
N SER A 254 -7.01 4.37 22.72
CA SER A 254 -6.62 3.04 22.19
C SER A 254 -5.91 2.12 23.20
N LEU A 255 -5.88 2.45 24.49
CA LEU A 255 -5.23 1.60 25.50
C LEU A 255 -6.07 0.38 25.92
N ARG A 256 -7.32 0.24 25.42
CA ARG A 256 -8.26 -0.77 25.93
C ARG A 256 -9.00 -1.64 24.91
N SER A 257 -8.96 -1.35 23.61
CA SER A 257 -9.55 -2.23 22.60
C SER A 257 -8.54 -2.57 21.50
N GLU A 258 -8.41 -3.85 21.18
CA GLU A 258 -7.70 -4.37 19.99
C GLU A 258 -8.48 -4.06 18.70
N GLU A 259 -9.21 -2.95 18.66
CA GLU A 259 -9.99 -2.59 17.48
C GLU A 259 -9.03 -2.21 16.36
N SER A 260 -9.12 -2.99 15.27
CA SER A 260 -8.36 -2.79 14.05
C SER A 260 -8.59 -1.37 13.54
N GLY A 261 -7.55 -0.54 13.58
CA GLY A 261 -7.62 0.79 12.98
C GLY A 261 -7.89 0.73 11.48
N LEU A 262 -8.25 1.89 10.93
CA LEU A 262 -8.45 2.06 9.50
C LEU A 262 -7.15 1.79 8.73
N SER A 263 -7.16 0.85 7.78
CA SER A 263 -6.00 0.58 6.94
C SER A 263 -6.13 1.15 5.52
N VAL A 264 -5.00 1.25 4.82
CA VAL A 264 -4.98 1.59 3.38
C VAL A 264 -5.82 0.60 2.57
N LYS A 265 -5.82 -0.69 2.95
CA LYS A 265 -6.63 -1.73 2.30
C LYS A 265 -8.11 -1.39 2.32
N ASP A 266 -8.60 -0.83 3.41
CA ASP A 266 -10.04 -0.57 3.58
C ASP A 266 -10.48 0.62 2.71
N ILE A 267 -9.64 1.66 2.62
CA ILE A 267 -9.85 2.75 1.64
C ILE A 267 -9.83 2.20 0.21
N LEU A 268 -8.85 1.36 -0.15
CA LEU A 268 -8.78 0.80 -1.51
C LEU A 268 -10.04 -0.02 -1.86
N LYS A 269 -10.49 -0.90 -0.96
CA LYS A 269 -11.73 -1.67 -1.16
C LYS A 269 -12.95 -0.78 -1.38
N LEU A 270 -13.07 0.32 -0.61
CA LEU A 270 -14.15 1.28 -0.78
C LEU A 270 -14.19 1.83 -2.21
N PHE A 271 -13.03 2.28 -2.72
CA PHE A 271 -12.91 2.78 -4.08
C PHE A 271 -13.18 1.70 -5.15
N ASP A 272 -12.68 0.48 -4.94
CA ASP A 272 -12.95 -0.66 -5.83
C ASP A 272 -14.46 -0.96 -5.91
N HIS A 273 -15.14 -1.04 -4.77
CA HIS A 273 -16.57 -1.33 -4.72
C HIS A 273 -17.42 -0.22 -5.35
N ILE A 274 -17.13 1.06 -5.07
CA ILE A 274 -17.85 2.17 -5.71
C ILE A 274 -17.61 2.18 -7.22
N SER A 275 -16.37 1.93 -7.66
CA SER A 275 -16.04 1.87 -9.07
C SER A 275 -16.72 0.70 -9.79
N GLU A 276 -16.81 -0.47 -9.16
CA GLU A 276 -17.51 -1.63 -9.72
C GLU A 276 -19.00 -1.35 -9.91
N SER A 277 -19.66 -0.71 -8.94
CA SER A 277 -21.06 -0.30 -9.01
C SER A 277 -21.35 0.64 -10.19
N LEU A 278 -20.40 1.53 -10.51
CA LEU A 278 -20.51 2.46 -11.65
C LEU A 278 -20.32 1.76 -13.01
N VAL A 279 -19.46 0.74 -13.09
CA VAL A 279 -19.22 0.00 -14.34
C VAL A 279 -20.35 -0.99 -14.62
N GLY A 280 -20.95 -1.57 -13.58
CA GLY A 280 -22.11 -2.46 -13.70
C GLY A 280 -23.25 -1.82 -14.48
N THR A 281 -23.53 -0.54 -14.23
CA THR A 281 -24.55 0.25 -14.94
C THR A 281 -24.29 0.37 -16.45
N ILE A 282 -23.02 0.41 -16.86
CA ILE A 282 -22.65 0.54 -18.28
C ILE A 282 -22.94 -0.76 -19.02
N LYS A 283 -22.75 -1.92 -18.37
CA LYS A 283 -22.98 -3.23 -19.00
C LYS A 283 -24.46 -3.61 -19.07
N THR A 284 -25.30 -3.14 -18.14
CA THR A 284 -26.75 -3.42 -18.14
C THR A 284 -27.57 -2.47 -19.01
N SER A 285 -27.06 -1.27 -19.32
CA SER A 285 -27.69 -0.34 -20.28
C SER A 285 -27.49 -0.70 -21.76
N GLN A 286 -26.64 -1.69 -22.04
CA GLN A 286 -26.56 -2.36 -23.35
C GLN A 286 -27.37 -3.67 -23.29
N SER A 287 -28.70 -3.57 -23.38
CA SER A 287 -29.50 -4.76 -23.66
C SER A 287 -29.22 -5.26 -25.09
N PRO A 288 -29.21 -6.59 -25.32
CA PRO A 288 -28.89 -7.17 -26.61
C PRO A 288 -30.11 -7.07 -27.53
N LEU A 289 -30.18 -6.03 -28.35
CA LEU A 289 -31.19 -5.91 -29.41
C LEU A 289 -30.54 -6.08 -30.79
N SER A 290 -31.02 -7.13 -31.47
CA SER A 290 -30.97 -7.45 -32.92
C SER A 290 -29.59 -7.83 -33.49
N SER A 291 -29.30 -9.11 -33.78
CA SER A 291 -29.81 -9.98 -34.87
C SER A 291 -29.37 -9.54 -36.27
N LEU A 292 -28.54 -10.36 -36.95
CA LEU A 292 -28.68 -10.89 -38.33
C LEU A 292 -27.31 -11.27 -38.96
N ILE A 293 -26.99 -12.58 -38.92
CA ILE A 293 -26.61 -13.53 -40.02
C ILE A 293 -25.80 -13.00 -41.26
N PRO A 294 -24.93 -13.78 -41.96
CA PRO A 294 -24.44 -15.16 -41.78
C PRO A 294 -22.90 -15.35 -41.80
N LYS A 295 -22.53 -16.58 -41.44
CA LYS A 295 -21.28 -17.30 -41.71
C LYS A 295 -20.75 -17.15 -43.14
N ARG A 296 -19.42 -17.04 -43.26
CA ARG A 296 -18.60 -17.79 -44.21
C ARG A 296 -17.37 -18.33 -43.50
#